data_AF-A0A950K9G0-F1
#
_entry.id   AF-A0A950K9G0-F1
#
_cell.length_a   1.000
_cell.length_b   1.000
_cell.length_c   1.000
_cell.angle_alpha   90.00
_cell.angle_beta   90.00
_cell.angle_gamma   90.00
#
_symmetry.space_group_name_H-M   'P 1'
#
loop_
_entity.id
_entity.type
_entity.pdbx_description
1 polymer ?
#
loop_
_entity_poly.entity_id
_entity_poly.type
_entity_poly.pdbx_seq_one_letter_code
_entity_poly.pdbx_strand_id
1 'polypeptide(L)'
;MSRRASLLALVAVLVRTAGALMVRVVDSDSARDLQMAGLIGQGRFADALRLPTPTPPLHPFLTALLDLPVGNLLFAGVAVSVLLGGLAVLPLYAMARRVWEERIATTAGLLYALLPAIVDLHVEAMTEGTFMFFFLGAMALGWKALEEQSWEQTVVTAACAALAWLSRPEGIYLLPLFVLASVLRFSRFSPLALGIFAVVWTVLAMPYLSFIHAETGHWRPTLSAIPTIYTDYFSGKGNPALALQDYSEYRAVARHGVLLGGGGHLLSNFFGKVLFYALGPFLLLGLVEPRPSTGQRPLLIYGWIAAAGYLIPIALSFVVSAPFSHRFLVVPAALLLPTVAAGLARAADRTRRKEALPLFVGALCLVMAVRDLRPRRTDKLGAKEAGLAVLEALGPGKRVYSSLRALEFYARSEHADEGVQADAVAFCMPELRDSDQPLLQSLERQARLLGEFPSPPRRGVLPVRVYIRKQPR
;
A
#
# COMPACT_ATOMS: atom_id res chain seq x y z
N MET A 1 27.75 4.58 2.50
CA MET A 1 26.85 3.40 2.36
C MET A 1 27.70 2.14 2.18
N SER A 2 27.37 1.01 2.80
CA SER A 2 28.12 -0.24 2.56
C SER A 2 27.78 -0.85 1.20
N ARG A 3 28.76 -1.47 0.52
CA ARG A 3 28.58 -2.17 -0.76
C ARG A 3 27.38 -3.15 -0.76
N ARG A 4 27.15 -3.85 0.36
CA ARG A 4 26.00 -4.76 0.54
C ARG A 4 24.64 -4.05 0.46
N ALA A 5 24.52 -2.86 1.02
CA ALA A 5 23.26 -2.11 0.99
C ALA A 5 22.90 -1.68 -0.44
N SER A 6 23.89 -1.20 -1.20
CA SER A 6 23.73 -0.87 -2.62
C SER A 6 23.34 -2.10 -3.46
N LEU A 7 23.96 -3.26 -3.21
CA LEU A 7 23.61 -4.50 -3.89
C LEU A 7 22.18 -4.96 -3.55
N LEU A 8 21.76 -4.84 -2.29
CA LEU A 8 20.39 -5.17 -1.89
C LEU A 8 19.37 -4.24 -2.55
N ALA A 9 19.65 -2.95 -2.63
CA ALA A 9 18.80 -2.00 -3.35
C ALA A 9 18.73 -2.34 -4.84
N LEU A 10 19.85 -2.65 -5.46
CA LEU A 10 19.89 -3.09 -6.86
C LEU A 10 19.05 -4.35 -7.07
N VAL A 11 19.21 -5.38 -6.24
CA VAL A 11 18.41 -6.61 -6.30
C VAL A 11 16.93 -6.30 -6.10
N ALA A 12 16.56 -5.49 -5.10
CA ALA A 12 15.18 -5.13 -4.82
C ALA A 12 14.53 -4.40 -6.01
N VAL A 13 15.24 -3.47 -6.64
CA VAL A 13 14.79 -2.77 -7.86
C VAL A 13 14.66 -3.74 -9.02
N LEU A 14 15.67 -4.57 -9.30
CA LEU A 14 15.64 -5.52 -10.43
C LEU A 14 14.50 -6.54 -10.31
N VAL A 15 14.25 -7.09 -9.11
CA VAL A 15 13.12 -8.00 -8.87
C VAL A 15 11.79 -7.32 -9.14
N ARG A 16 11.62 -6.07 -8.67
CA ARG A 16 10.41 -5.27 -8.91
C ARG A 16 10.26 -4.90 -10.39
N THR A 17 11.34 -4.53 -11.07
CA THR A 17 11.32 -4.27 -12.52
C THR A 17 10.89 -5.53 -13.28
N ALA A 18 11.47 -6.69 -12.96
CA ALA A 18 11.10 -7.95 -13.58
C ALA A 18 9.63 -8.32 -13.30
N GLY A 19 9.16 -8.13 -12.06
CA GLY A 19 7.77 -8.32 -11.69
C GLY A 19 6.81 -7.38 -12.41
N ALA A 20 7.20 -6.11 -12.61
CA ALA A 20 6.40 -5.11 -13.32
C ALA A 20 6.19 -5.49 -14.79
N LEU A 21 7.20 -6.09 -15.43
CA LEU A 21 7.08 -6.62 -16.79
C LEU A 21 6.09 -7.80 -16.90
N MET A 22 5.75 -8.44 -15.77
CA MET A 22 4.79 -9.54 -15.72
C MET A 22 3.35 -9.09 -15.46
N VAL A 23 3.11 -7.80 -15.19
CA VAL A 23 1.76 -7.23 -14.98
C VAL A 23 1.02 -7.09 -16.31
N ARG A 24 -0.13 -7.75 -16.44
CA ARG A 24 -0.92 -7.76 -17.69
C ARG A 24 -2.03 -6.72 -17.75
N VAL A 25 -2.57 -6.37 -16.59
CA VAL A 25 -3.71 -5.47 -16.40
C VAL A 25 -3.41 -4.59 -15.20
N VAL A 26 -3.60 -3.28 -15.36
CA VAL A 26 -3.41 -2.27 -14.30
C VAL A 26 -4.42 -2.50 -13.18
N ASP A 27 -3.98 -2.45 -11.92
CA ASP A 27 -4.90 -2.49 -10.77
C ASP A 27 -5.79 -1.23 -10.67
N SER A 28 -6.95 -1.39 -10.04
CA SER A 28 -7.94 -0.33 -9.87
C SER A 28 -7.39 0.90 -9.12
N ASP A 29 -6.55 0.70 -8.10
CA ASP A 29 -5.95 1.82 -7.38
C ASP A 29 -4.88 2.51 -8.23
N SER A 30 -4.10 1.75 -9.01
CA SER A 30 -3.15 2.31 -9.97
C SER A 30 -3.82 3.14 -11.06
N ALA A 31 -4.96 2.69 -11.59
CA ALA A 31 -5.74 3.48 -12.55
C ALA A 31 -6.12 4.85 -11.97
N ARG A 32 -6.49 4.91 -10.68
CA ARG A 32 -6.84 6.17 -9.99
C ARG A 32 -5.62 7.06 -9.79
N ASP A 33 -4.51 6.51 -9.29
CA ASP A 33 -3.29 7.29 -9.06
C ASP A 33 -2.72 7.85 -10.39
N LEU A 34 -2.83 7.09 -11.49
CA LEU A 34 -2.48 7.55 -12.83
C LEU A 34 -3.44 8.64 -13.32
N GLN A 35 -4.75 8.51 -13.10
CA GLN A 35 -5.70 9.57 -13.46
C GLN A 35 -5.39 10.87 -12.71
N MET A 36 -5.10 10.77 -11.41
CA MET A 36 -4.70 11.89 -10.58
C MET A 36 -3.40 12.54 -11.08
N ALA A 37 -2.41 11.72 -11.46
CA ALA A 37 -1.16 12.19 -12.03
C ALA A 37 -1.37 12.92 -13.37
N GLY A 38 -2.27 12.43 -14.22
CA GLY A 38 -2.62 13.08 -15.48
C GLY A 38 -3.24 14.47 -15.28
N LEU A 39 -4.14 14.61 -14.29
CA LEU A 39 -4.72 15.91 -13.93
C LEU A 39 -3.68 16.87 -13.35
N ILE A 40 -2.77 16.37 -12.51
CA ILE A 40 -1.63 17.15 -11.99
C ILE A 40 -0.73 17.64 -13.13
N GLY A 41 -0.41 16.77 -14.09
CA GLY A 41 0.40 17.12 -15.26
C GLY A 41 -0.23 18.20 -16.15
N GLN A 42 -1.56 18.32 -16.13
CA GLN A 42 -2.32 19.37 -16.82
C GLN A 42 -2.46 20.66 -15.99
N GLY A 43 -1.90 20.72 -14.77
CA GLY A 43 -2.07 21.85 -13.85
C GLY A 43 -3.44 21.88 -13.15
N ARG A 44 -4.27 20.85 -13.31
CA ARG A 44 -5.62 20.75 -12.72
C ARG A 44 -5.57 20.14 -11.31
N PHE A 45 -4.80 20.75 -10.41
CA PHE A 45 -4.54 20.22 -9.06
C PHE A 45 -5.81 20.03 -8.22
N ALA A 46 -6.75 20.97 -8.27
CA ALA A 46 -7.97 20.88 -7.48
C ALA A 46 -8.86 19.71 -7.95
N ASP A 47 -8.97 19.50 -9.27
CA ASP A 47 -9.71 18.38 -9.84
C ASP A 47 -9.05 17.04 -9.48
N ALA A 48 -7.71 16.98 -9.51
CA ALA A 48 -6.95 15.81 -9.11
C ALA A 48 -7.25 15.40 -7.66
N LEU A 49 -7.28 16.36 -6.75
CA LEU A 49 -7.54 16.14 -5.32
C LEU A 49 -9.02 15.83 -5.01
N ARG A 50 -9.94 16.15 -5.92
CA ARG A 50 -11.38 15.85 -5.81
C ARG A 50 -11.81 14.54 -6.44
N LEU A 51 -10.88 13.77 -7.03
CA LEU A 51 -11.22 12.46 -7.56
C LEU A 51 -11.89 11.59 -6.48
N PRO A 52 -12.94 10.82 -6.83
CA PRO A 52 -13.61 9.93 -5.88
C PRO A 52 -12.60 9.02 -5.18
N THR A 53 -12.81 8.78 -3.87
CA THR A 53 -11.87 8.08 -2.97
C THR A 53 -10.46 8.70 -2.96
N PRO A 54 -10.31 9.91 -2.40
CA PRO A 54 -9.10 10.71 -2.55
C PRO A 54 -7.86 10.02 -1.97
N THR A 55 -6.82 9.90 -2.79
CA THR A 55 -5.48 9.49 -2.35
C THR A 55 -4.63 10.74 -2.08
N PRO A 56 -3.72 10.70 -1.09
CA PRO A 56 -2.78 11.80 -0.89
C PRO A 56 -1.89 12.03 -2.13
N PRO A 57 -1.47 13.29 -2.39
CA PRO A 57 -1.02 13.69 -3.72
C PRO A 57 0.42 13.32 -4.07
N LEU A 58 1.26 12.87 -3.14
CA LEU A 58 2.71 12.77 -3.41
C LEU A 58 3.04 11.77 -4.51
N HIS A 59 2.48 10.56 -4.46
CA HIS A 59 2.81 9.53 -5.46
C HIS A 59 2.32 9.94 -6.87
N PRO A 60 1.08 10.41 -7.05
CA PRO A 60 0.63 11.00 -8.32
C PRO A 60 1.45 12.22 -8.77
N PHE A 61 1.89 13.07 -7.85
CA PHE A 61 2.73 14.22 -8.17
C PHE A 61 4.11 13.81 -8.70
N LEU A 62 4.78 12.85 -8.04
CA LEU A 62 6.05 12.29 -8.51
C LEU A 62 5.89 11.59 -9.87
N THR A 63 4.75 10.93 -10.07
CA THR A 63 4.40 10.29 -11.35
C THR A 63 4.28 11.33 -12.46
N ALA A 64 3.54 12.42 -12.24
CA ALA A 64 3.40 13.51 -13.19
C ALA A 64 4.75 14.18 -13.50
N LEU A 65 5.59 14.38 -12.48
CA LEU A 65 6.93 14.96 -12.65
C LEU A 65 7.83 14.07 -13.52
N LEU A 66 7.79 12.75 -13.31
CA LEU A 66 8.57 11.80 -14.10
C LEU A 66 7.99 11.58 -15.51
N ASP A 67 6.69 11.80 -15.70
CA ASP A 67 6.05 11.71 -17.01
C ASP A 67 6.52 12.82 -17.97
N LEU A 68 6.86 14.01 -17.47
CA LEU A 68 7.33 15.14 -18.30
C LEU A 68 8.46 14.78 -19.29
N PRO A 69 9.57 14.13 -18.87
CA PRO A 69 10.62 13.69 -19.79
C PRO A 69 10.33 12.35 -20.49
N VAL A 70 9.42 11.52 -19.97
CA VAL A 70 9.18 10.15 -20.45
C VAL A 70 8.08 10.08 -21.51
N GLY A 71 7.00 10.84 -21.36
CA GLY A 71 5.81 10.80 -22.21
C GLY A 71 4.99 9.51 -22.11
N ASN A 72 5.07 8.81 -20.97
CA ASN A 72 4.30 7.60 -20.71
C ASN A 72 3.95 7.50 -19.22
N LEU A 73 2.75 7.95 -18.89
CA LEU A 73 2.27 8.07 -17.52
C LEU A 73 2.26 6.74 -16.76
N LEU A 74 1.86 5.65 -17.42
CA LEU A 74 1.87 4.31 -16.82
C LEU A 74 3.30 3.89 -16.47
N PHE A 75 4.24 4.07 -17.39
CA PHE A 75 5.65 3.78 -17.13
C PHE A 75 6.19 4.66 -15.99
N ALA A 76 5.88 5.95 -15.99
CA ALA A 76 6.32 6.88 -14.95
C ALA A 76 5.81 6.44 -13.56
N GLY A 77 4.54 6.09 -13.43
CA GLY A 77 3.97 5.67 -12.14
C GLY A 77 4.56 4.35 -11.64
N VAL A 78 4.73 3.38 -12.54
CA VAL A 78 5.40 2.11 -12.21
C VAL A 78 6.86 2.36 -11.83
N ALA A 79 7.58 3.21 -12.55
CA ALA A 79 8.98 3.53 -12.26
C ALA A 79 9.15 4.18 -10.88
N VAL A 80 8.28 5.14 -10.51
CA VAL A 80 8.28 5.74 -9.17
C VAL A 80 8.09 4.67 -8.09
N SER A 81 7.09 3.80 -8.26
CA SER A 81 6.78 2.72 -7.31
C SER A 81 7.93 1.71 -7.18
N VAL A 82 8.48 1.24 -8.30
CA VAL A 82 9.60 0.29 -8.37
C VAL A 82 10.86 0.87 -7.72
N LEU A 83 11.20 2.12 -8.04
CA LEU A 83 12.42 2.76 -7.54
C LEU A 83 12.32 3.02 -6.04
N LEU A 84 11.27 3.71 -5.57
CA LEU A 84 11.15 4.04 -4.15
C LEU A 84 10.88 2.78 -3.31
N GLY A 85 10.00 1.89 -3.78
CA GLY A 85 9.75 0.60 -3.12
C GLY A 85 10.96 -0.33 -3.10
N GLY A 86 11.89 -0.21 -4.06
CA GLY A 86 13.18 -0.89 -4.05
C GLY A 86 14.17 -0.26 -3.08
N LEU A 87 14.32 1.07 -3.13
CA LEU A 87 15.23 1.84 -2.28
C LEU A 87 14.83 1.83 -0.79
N ALA A 88 13.57 1.54 -0.47
CA ALA A 88 13.09 1.36 0.90
C ALA A 88 13.82 0.25 1.68
N VAL A 89 14.53 -0.66 0.99
CA VAL A 89 15.43 -1.63 1.65
C VAL A 89 16.60 -0.95 2.37
N LEU A 90 17.02 0.23 1.93
CA LEU A 90 18.16 0.95 2.48
C LEU A 90 17.94 1.39 3.93
N PRO A 91 16.86 2.13 4.27
CA PRO A 91 16.58 2.45 5.66
C PRO A 91 16.31 1.21 6.52
N LEU A 92 15.63 0.19 5.98
CA LEU A 92 15.41 -1.07 6.71
C LEU A 92 16.73 -1.75 7.07
N TYR A 93 17.65 -1.86 6.11
CA TYR A 93 18.99 -2.42 6.30
C TYR A 93 19.78 -1.61 7.32
N ALA A 94 19.72 -0.28 7.24
CA ALA A 94 20.40 0.61 8.18
C ALA A 94 19.92 0.39 9.62
N MET A 95 18.60 0.32 9.84
CA MET A 95 18.02 0.01 11.16
C MET A 95 18.44 -1.38 11.65
N ALA A 96 18.27 -2.41 10.82
CA ALA A 96 18.61 -3.78 11.17
C ALA A 96 20.10 -3.95 11.52
N ARG A 97 20.98 -3.31 10.76
CA ARG A 97 22.43 -3.33 11.01
C ARG A 97 22.80 -2.62 12.31
N ARG A 98 22.07 -1.56 12.67
CA ARG A 98 22.30 -0.80 13.92
C ARG A 98 21.83 -1.61 15.12
N VAL A 99 20.66 -2.25 15.04
CA VAL A 99 20.11 -3.07 16.13
C VAL A 99 20.91 -4.35 16.35
N TRP A 100 21.35 -4.99 15.27
CA TRP A 100 22.08 -6.25 15.33
C TRP A 100 23.44 -6.13 14.64
N GLU A 101 23.67 -6.94 13.63
CA GLU A 101 24.91 -7.08 12.88
C GLU A 101 24.61 -7.16 11.39
N GLU A 102 25.66 -7.05 10.59
CA GLU A 102 25.55 -7.02 9.13
C GLU A 102 24.90 -8.29 8.54
N ARG A 103 25.10 -9.45 9.16
CA ARG A 103 24.50 -10.73 8.77
C ARG A 103 22.98 -10.71 8.86
N ILE A 104 22.43 -10.22 9.97
CA ILE A 104 20.98 -10.10 10.19
C ILE A 104 20.40 -9.02 9.26
N ALA A 105 21.08 -7.89 9.12
CA ALA A 105 20.66 -6.82 8.21
C ALA A 105 20.59 -7.27 6.74
N THR A 106 21.59 -8.02 6.29
CA THR A 106 21.62 -8.56 4.93
C THR A 106 20.48 -9.55 4.71
N THR A 107 20.21 -10.41 5.69
CA THR A 107 19.09 -11.36 5.63
C THR A 107 17.74 -10.64 5.59
N ALA A 108 17.54 -9.64 6.45
CA ALA A 108 16.32 -8.82 6.45
C ALA A 108 16.11 -8.09 5.11
N GLY A 109 17.19 -7.55 4.55
CA GLY A 109 17.16 -6.88 3.24
C GLY A 109 16.83 -7.84 2.09
N LEU A 110 17.35 -9.07 2.10
CA LEU A 110 17.00 -10.11 1.11
C LEU A 110 15.53 -10.52 1.23
N LEU A 111 15.04 -10.73 2.45
CA LEU A 111 13.61 -11.00 2.68
C LEU A 111 12.76 -9.85 2.14
N TYR A 112 13.09 -8.60 2.44
CA TYR A 112 12.36 -7.43 1.93
C TYR A 112 12.39 -7.32 0.40
N ALA A 113 13.55 -7.58 -0.20
CA ALA A 113 13.75 -7.47 -1.63
C ALA A 113 12.86 -8.46 -2.40
N LEU A 114 12.62 -9.64 -1.84
CA LEU A 114 11.98 -10.77 -2.49
C LEU A 114 10.63 -11.16 -1.89
N LEU A 115 10.15 -10.53 -0.80
CA LEU A 115 8.86 -10.89 -0.19
C LEU A 115 7.73 -10.64 -1.17
N PRO A 116 7.02 -11.69 -1.66
CA PRO A 116 6.02 -11.50 -2.70
C PRO A 116 4.97 -10.46 -2.35
N ALA A 117 4.45 -10.42 -1.12
CA ALA A 117 3.48 -9.40 -0.73
C ALA A 117 4.00 -7.95 -0.83
N ILE A 118 5.30 -7.74 -0.62
CA ILE A 118 5.95 -6.42 -0.78
C ILE A 118 6.18 -6.14 -2.27
N VAL A 119 6.69 -7.12 -3.02
CA VAL A 119 6.94 -7.00 -4.46
C VAL A 119 5.64 -6.73 -5.21
N ASP A 120 4.57 -7.45 -4.86
CA ASP A 120 3.24 -7.34 -5.46
C ASP A 120 2.68 -5.92 -5.43
N LEU A 121 2.97 -5.14 -4.39
CA LEU A 121 2.49 -3.76 -4.25
C LEU A 121 3.42 -2.72 -4.91
N HIS A 122 4.65 -3.10 -5.24
CA HIS A 122 5.66 -2.19 -5.79
C HIS A 122 5.85 -2.33 -7.31
N VAL A 123 5.21 -3.33 -7.93
CA VAL A 123 5.32 -3.60 -9.38
C VAL A 123 4.25 -2.87 -10.21
N GLU A 124 3.29 -2.23 -9.55
CA GLU A 124 2.23 -1.42 -10.13
C GLU A 124 2.40 0.06 -9.70
N ALA A 125 1.73 0.99 -10.39
CA ALA A 125 1.76 2.42 -10.05
C ALA A 125 0.93 2.68 -8.78
N MET A 126 1.45 2.29 -7.63
CA MET A 126 0.77 2.33 -6.35
C MET A 126 1.57 3.12 -5.32
N THR A 127 0.86 3.79 -4.40
CA THR A 127 1.44 4.62 -3.32
C THR A 127 2.40 3.89 -2.37
N GLU A 128 2.30 2.57 -2.25
CA GLU A 128 2.94 1.74 -1.24
C GLU A 128 4.47 1.84 -1.30
N GLY A 129 5.06 1.84 -2.49
CA GLY A 129 6.51 1.97 -2.67
C GLY A 129 7.05 3.32 -2.18
N THR A 130 6.35 4.40 -2.55
CA THR A 130 6.66 5.78 -2.11
C THR A 130 6.52 5.90 -0.59
N PHE A 131 5.41 5.39 -0.05
CA PHE A 131 5.15 5.39 1.38
C PHE A 131 6.24 4.65 2.17
N MET A 132 6.56 3.42 1.76
CA MET A 132 7.54 2.58 2.46
C MET A 132 8.93 3.22 2.52
N PHE A 133 9.36 3.88 1.43
CA PHE A 133 10.64 4.58 1.40
C PHE A 133 10.71 5.70 2.43
N PHE A 134 9.73 6.61 2.41
CA PHE A 134 9.72 7.76 3.30
C PHE A 134 9.41 7.37 4.75
N PHE A 135 8.55 6.39 4.98
CA PHE A 135 8.20 5.91 6.31
C PHE A 135 9.40 5.25 7.01
N LEU A 136 10.04 4.28 6.36
CA LEU A 136 11.23 3.63 6.91
C LEU A 136 12.40 4.63 6.98
N GLY A 137 12.51 5.53 6.01
CA GLY A 137 13.48 6.63 6.01
C GLY A 137 13.35 7.52 7.24
N ALA A 138 12.15 7.98 7.56
CA ALA A 138 11.87 8.78 8.74
C ALA A 138 12.18 8.01 10.04
N MET A 139 11.85 6.73 10.13
CA MET A 139 12.20 5.92 11.30
C MET A 139 13.72 5.78 11.50
N ALA A 140 14.44 5.46 10.42
CA ALA A 140 15.88 5.24 10.46
C ALA A 140 16.66 6.54 10.74
N LEU A 141 16.29 7.62 10.04
CA LEU A 141 16.93 8.93 10.18
C LEU A 141 16.52 9.61 11.48
N GLY A 142 15.27 9.48 11.92
CA GLY A 142 14.80 10.09 13.16
C GLY A 142 15.52 9.54 14.38
N TRP A 143 15.71 8.22 14.42
CA TRP A 143 16.54 7.62 15.46
C TRP A 143 17.98 8.13 15.42
N LYS A 144 18.56 8.17 14.23
CA LYS A 144 19.94 8.66 14.02
C LYS A 144 20.10 10.14 14.42
N ALA A 145 19.12 10.97 14.09
CA ALA A 145 19.10 12.40 14.40
C ALA A 145 19.14 12.65 15.92
N LEU A 146 18.40 11.85 16.69
CA LEU A 146 18.38 11.92 18.15
C LEU A 146 19.67 11.40 18.76
N GLU A 147 20.27 10.34 18.19
CA GLU A 147 21.56 9.82 18.66
C GLU A 147 22.71 10.79 18.40
N GLU A 148 22.74 11.43 17.24
CA GLU A 148 23.80 12.33 16.79
C GLU A 148 23.53 13.79 17.14
N GLN A 149 22.37 14.09 17.76
CA GLN A 149 21.92 15.44 18.11
C GLN A 149 21.98 16.42 16.92
N SER A 150 21.62 15.93 15.73
CA SER A 150 21.72 16.68 14.47
C SER A 150 20.38 17.30 14.08
N TRP A 151 20.37 18.62 13.94
CA TRP A 151 19.20 19.36 13.46
C TRP A 151 18.96 19.12 11.97
N GLU A 152 20.02 18.96 11.16
CA GLU A 152 19.92 18.68 9.72
C GLU A 152 19.19 17.35 9.50
N GLN A 153 19.58 16.31 10.25
CA GLN A 153 18.93 15.02 10.18
C GLN A 153 17.49 15.09 10.71
N THR A 154 17.22 15.96 11.70
CA THR A 154 15.85 16.19 12.19
C THR A 154 14.97 16.83 11.11
N VAL A 155 15.49 17.81 10.36
CA VAL A 155 14.80 18.43 9.21
C VAL A 155 14.48 17.38 8.14
N VAL A 156 15.48 16.57 7.75
CA VAL A 156 15.26 15.51 6.74
C VAL A 156 14.27 14.46 7.25
N THR A 157 14.33 14.10 8.53
CA THR A 157 13.37 13.18 9.16
C THR A 157 11.95 13.73 9.10
N ALA A 158 11.75 14.99 9.44
CA ALA A 158 10.45 15.65 9.40
C ALA A 158 9.90 15.76 7.97
N ALA A 159 10.78 16.06 7.00
CA ALA A 159 10.43 16.02 5.58
C ALA A 159 10.02 14.62 5.14
N CYS A 160 10.79 13.57 5.46
CA CYS A 160 10.39 12.20 5.17
C CYS A 160 9.05 11.85 5.83
N ALA A 161 8.80 12.29 7.07
CA ALA A 161 7.54 12.03 7.75
C ALA A 161 6.35 12.74 7.09
N ALA A 162 6.51 13.98 6.65
CA ALA A 162 5.49 14.71 5.90
C ALA A 162 5.23 14.05 4.53
N LEU A 163 6.29 13.66 3.82
CA LEU A 163 6.19 13.00 2.51
C LEU A 163 5.55 11.60 2.62
N ALA A 164 5.80 10.86 3.70
CA ALA A 164 5.09 9.62 3.98
C ALA A 164 3.59 9.87 4.14
N TRP A 165 3.20 10.89 4.91
CA TRP A 165 1.78 11.26 5.09
C TRP A 165 1.13 11.75 3.78
N LEU A 166 1.86 12.54 2.99
CA LEU A 166 1.43 12.97 1.66
C LEU A 166 1.40 11.85 0.63
N SER A 167 1.95 10.66 0.92
CA SER A 167 1.77 9.45 0.12
C SER A 167 0.55 8.66 0.56
N ARG A 168 0.36 8.52 1.88
CA ARG A 168 -0.72 7.75 2.50
C ARG A 168 -1.07 8.32 3.88
N PRO A 169 -2.36 8.38 4.26
CA PRO A 169 -2.77 8.99 5.52
C PRO A 169 -2.17 8.32 6.77
N GLU A 170 -1.80 7.04 6.69
CA GLU A 170 -1.12 6.28 7.74
C GLU A 170 0.25 6.86 8.12
N GLY A 171 0.86 7.70 7.26
CA GLY A 171 2.10 8.40 7.58
C GLY A 171 1.98 9.35 8.77
N ILE A 172 0.76 9.70 9.18
CA ILE A 172 0.50 10.49 10.39
C ILE A 172 1.06 9.81 11.65
N TYR A 173 1.20 8.48 11.65
CA TYR A 173 1.75 7.72 12.77
C TYR A 173 3.22 8.05 13.06
N LEU A 174 3.94 8.66 12.12
CA LEU A 174 5.32 9.09 12.36
C LEU A 174 5.43 10.23 13.38
N LEU A 175 4.36 11.02 13.60
CA LEU A 175 4.33 12.06 14.63
C LEU A 175 4.49 11.46 16.04
N PRO A 176 3.57 10.58 16.54
CA PRO A 176 3.72 9.96 17.85
C PRO A 176 4.94 9.02 17.91
N LEU A 177 5.34 8.41 16.79
CA LEU A 177 6.56 7.59 16.77
C LEU A 177 7.82 8.42 16.96
N PHE A 178 7.91 9.63 16.41
CA PHE A 178 9.07 10.50 16.65
C PHE A 178 9.11 11.02 18.09
N VAL A 179 7.95 11.29 18.70
CA VAL A 179 7.83 11.57 20.14
C VAL A 179 8.34 10.38 20.96
N LEU A 180 7.88 9.17 20.65
CA LEU A 180 8.33 7.95 21.31
C LEU A 180 9.85 7.75 21.18
N ALA A 181 10.42 7.92 19.99
CA ALA A 181 11.87 7.86 19.78
C ALA A 181 12.60 8.89 20.65
N SER A 182 12.06 10.12 20.74
CA SER A 182 12.62 11.21 21.55
C SER A 182 12.58 10.91 23.05
N VAL A 183 11.57 10.19 23.53
CA VAL A 183 11.47 9.71 24.92
C VAL A 183 12.43 8.56 25.19
N LEU A 184 12.46 7.55 24.31
CA LEU A 184 13.34 6.39 24.43
C LEU A 184 14.83 6.76 24.32
N ARG A 185 15.14 7.87 23.66
CA ARG A 185 16.50 8.41 23.49
C ARG A 185 16.58 9.85 24.00
N PHE A 186 16.00 10.11 25.16
CA PHE A 186 15.94 11.46 25.70
C PHE A 186 17.32 12.08 25.91
N SER A 187 17.47 13.32 25.47
CA SER A 187 18.64 14.16 25.66
C SER A 187 18.22 15.63 25.77
N ARG A 188 19.17 16.53 26.11
CA ARG A 188 18.90 17.98 26.10
C ARG A 188 18.52 18.51 24.72
N PHE A 189 18.86 17.79 23.66
CA PHE A 189 18.48 18.13 22.28
C PHE A 189 17.04 17.73 21.94
N SER A 190 16.43 16.78 22.65
CA SER A 190 15.11 16.23 22.31
C SER A 190 14.00 17.28 22.20
N PRO A 191 13.87 18.29 23.09
CA PRO A 191 12.86 19.34 22.93
C PRO A 191 13.06 20.19 21.66
N LEU A 192 14.31 20.54 21.34
CA LEU A 192 14.64 21.26 20.11
C LEU A 192 14.32 20.40 18.87
N ALA A 193 14.68 19.12 18.90
CA ALA A 193 14.37 18.18 17.82
C ALA A 193 12.87 18.07 17.58
N LEU A 194 12.07 17.96 18.65
CA LEU A 194 10.60 17.94 18.56
C LEU A 194 10.04 19.23 17.97
N GLY A 195 10.57 20.39 18.37
CA GLY A 195 10.17 21.68 17.82
C GLY A 195 10.48 21.81 16.33
N ILE A 196 11.71 21.48 15.91
CA ILE A 196 12.13 21.49 14.51
C ILE A 196 11.27 20.52 13.70
N PHE A 197 11.08 19.30 14.20
CA PHE A 197 10.29 18.29 13.54
C PHE A 197 8.85 18.74 13.33
N ALA A 198 8.20 19.28 14.37
CA ALA A 198 6.84 19.79 14.29
C ALA A 198 6.71 20.94 13.28
N VAL A 199 7.63 21.91 13.29
CA VAL A 199 7.60 23.05 12.36
C VAL A 199 7.77 22.57 10.92
N VAL A 200 8.82 21.79 10.62
CA VAL A 200 9.09 21.33 9.26
C VAL A 200 7.97 20.45 8.73
N TRP A 201 7.48 19.52 9.55
CA TRP A 201 6.36 18.65 9.15
C TRP A 201 5.12 19.48 8.84
N THR A 202 4.79 20.45 9.70
CA THR A 202 3.63 21.33 9.53
C THR A 202 3.75 22.14 8.24
N VAL A 203 4.87 22.80 8.00
CA VAL A 203 5.08 23.61 6.79
C VAL A 203 4.87 22.78 5.51
N LEU A 204 5.35 21.55 5.47
CA LEU A 204 5.19 20.67 4.30
C LEU A 204 3.79 20.06 4.18
N ALA A 205 3.14 19.78 5.30
CA ALA A 205 1.77 19.23 5.32
C ALA A 205 0.70 20.30 5.05
N MET A 206 0.99 21.56 5.35
CA MET A 206 0.01 22.65 5.35
C MET A 206 -0.73 22.83 4.02
N PRO A 207 -0.10 22.81 2.82
CA PRO A 207 -0.83 22.99 1.57
C PRO A 207 -1.97 21.98 1.40
N TYR A 208 -1.73 20.70 1.71
CA TYR A 208 -2.75 19.67 1.63
C TYR A 208 -3.77 19.77 2.77
N LEU A 209 -3.34 20.09 4.00
CA LEU A 209 -4.26 20.34 5.12
C LEU A 209 -5.21 21.51 4.83
N SER A 210 -4.72 22.60 4.24
CA SER A 210 -5.53 23.74 3.83
C SER A 210 -6.54 23.36 2.76
N PHE A 211 -6.16 22.54 1.78
CA PHE A 211 -7.09 21.98 0.80
C PHE A 211 -8.20 21.17 1.48
N ILE A 212 -7.83 20.24 2.38
CA ILE A 212 -8.81 19.44 3.13
C ILE A 212 -9.75 20.33 3.93
N HIS A 213 -9.23 21.35 4.62
CA HIS A 213 -10.06 22.28 5.37
C HIS A 213 -11.03 23.04 4.44
N ALA A 214 -10.56 23.51 3.29
CA ALA A 214 -11.40 24.21 2.31
C ALA A 214 -12.53 23.34 1.75
N GLU A 215 -12.27 22.06 1.47
CA GLU A 215 -13.28 21.13 0.97
C GLU A 215 -14.30 20.69 2.02
N THR A 216 -13.91 20.72 3.31
CA THR A 216 -14.63 19.98 4.34
C THR A 216 -15.12 20.81 5.52
N GLY A 217 -14.64 22.06 5.64
CA GLY A 217 -14.89 22.95 6.76
C GLY A 217 -14.20 22.55 8.07
N HIS A 218 -13.43 21.45 8.09
CA HIS A 218 -12.82 20.91 9.30
C HIS A 218 -11.33 20.60 9.08
N TRP A 219 -10.51 20.87 10.10
CA TRP A 219 -9.11 20.44 10.10
C TRP A 219 -9.03 18.95 10.39
N ARG A 220 -8.78 18.15 9.35
CA ARG A 220 -8.67 16.69 9.45
C ARG A 220 -7.48 16.16 8.62
N PRO A 221 -6.86 15.05 9.04
CA PRO A 221 -5.64 14.53 8.40
C PRO A 221 -5.92 13.74 7.11
N THR A 222 -7.18 13.56 6.70
CA THR A 222 -7.54 12.80 5.51
C THR A 222 -8.95 13.17 5.04
N LEU A 223 -9.20 13.02 3.73
CA LEU A 223 -10.54 13.07 3.13
C LEU A 223 -11.28 11.74 3.22
N SER A 224 -10.61 10.68 3.67
CA SER A 224 -11.23 9.37 3.88
C SER A 224 -12.41 9.47 4.86
N ALA A 225 -13.46 8.70 4.60
CA ALA A 225 -14.62 8.59 5.48
C ALA A 225 -14.33 7.75 6.75
N ILE A 226 -13.18 7.07 6.81
CA ILE A 226 -12.83 6.14 7.89
C ILE A 226 -12.85 6.80 9.29
N PRO A 227 -12.26 8.00 9.52
CA PRO A 227 -12.39 8.68 10.80
C PRO A 227 -13.84 8.95 11.20
N THR A 228 -14.70 9.31 10.23
CA THR A 228 -16.13 9.54 10.46
C THR A 228 -16.85 8.24 10.85
N ILE A 229 -16.51 7.12 10.20
CA ILE A 229 -17.02 5.79 10.56
C ILE A 229 -16.67 5.46 12.02
N TYR A 230 -15.43 5.73 12.45
CA TYR A 230 -15.04 5.53 13.84
C TYR A 230 -15.84 6.44 14.80
N THR A 231 -15.97 7.73 14.50
CA THR A 231 -16.72 8.66 15.36
C THR A 231 -18.20 8.31 15.44
N ASP A 232 -18.81 7.87 14.33
CA ASP A 232 -20.21 7.46 14.30
C ASP A 232 -20.42 6.20 15.16
N TYR A 233 -19.54 5.20 15.00
CA TYR A 233 -19.58 3.99 15.83
C TYR A 233 -19.48 4.31 17.33
N PHE A 234 -18.51 5.12 17.74
CA PHE A 234 -18.34 5.48 19.15
C PHE A 234 -19.42 6.42 19.70
N SER A 235 -20.12 7.16 18.83
CA SER A 235 -21.26 7.98 19.21
C SER A 235 -22.59 7.22 19.18
N GLY A 236 -22.57 5.92 18.90
CA GLY A 236 -23.77 5.08 18.80
C GLY A 236 -24.59 5.32 17.52
N LYS A 237 -24.07 6.07 16.55
CA LYS A 237 -24.68 6.25 15.24
C LYS A 237 -24.36 5.04 14.38
N GLY A 238 -25.37 4.21 14.09
CA GLY A 238 -25.22 3.10 13.17
C GLY A 238 -24.90 3.59 11.75
N ASN A 239 -24.04 2.88 11.03
CA ASN A 239 -23.71 3.18 9.64
C ASN A 239 -24.38 2.13 8.73
N PRO A 240 -25.63 2.36 8.27
CA PRO A 240 -26.40 1.36 7.53
C PRO A 240 -25.72 0.91 6.23
N ALA A 241 -24.88 1.75 5.63
CA ALA A 241 -24.10 1.41 4.43
C ALA A 241 -23.04 0.33 4.68
N LEU A 242 -22.46 0.26 5.89
CA LEU A 242 -21.51 -0.80 6.26
C LEU A 242 -22.23 -2.10 6.63
N ALA A 243 -23.42 -2.01 7.22
CA ALA A 243 -24.25 -3.17 7.56
C ALA A 243 -24.73 -3.98 6.34
N LEU A 244 -24.73 -3.36 5.15
CA LEU A 244 -25.11 -3.97 3.88
C LEU A 244 -23.95 -4.67 3.16
N GLN A 245 -22.71 -4.57 3.66
CA GLN A 245 -21.54 -5.10 2.97
C GLN A 245 -21.22 -6.55 3.41
N ASP A 246 -21.32 -7.53 2.51
CA ASP A 246 -21.04 -8.95 2.81
C ASP A 246 -19.56 -9.34 2.64
N TYR A 247 -18.67 -8.76 3.45
CA TYR A 247 -17.25 -9.13 3.46
C TYR A 247 -16.98 -10.38 4.31
N SER A 248 -16.03 -11.22 3.87
CA SER A 248 -15.63 -12.45 4.58
C SER A 248 -15.15 -12.22 6.01
N GLU A 249 -14.59 -11.04 6.27
CA GLU A 249 -14.08 -10.58 7.55
C GLU A 249 -15.22 -10.37 8.54
N TYR A 250 -16.29 -9.71 8.10
CA TYR A 250 -17.48 -9.50 8.91
C TYR A 250 -18.21 -10.81 9.19
N ARG A 251 -18.27 -11.72 8.22
CA ARG A 251 -18.81 -13.07 8.47
C ARG A 251 -18.02 -13.80 9.56
N ALA A 252 -16.70 -13.64 9.61
CA ALA A 252 -15.87 -14.25 10.64
C ALA A 252 -16.12 -13.61 12.02
N VAL A 253 -16.15 -12.27 12.09
CA VAL A 253 -16.44 -11.52 13.32
C VAL A 253 -17.87 -11.80 13.83
N ALA A 254 -18.87 -11.86 12.95
CA ALA A 254 -20.25 -12.16 13.31
C ALA A 254 -20.43 -13.59 13.86
N ARG A 255 -19.70 -14.57 13.32
CA ARG A 255 -19.77 -15.97 13.78
C ARG A 255 -18.98 -16.24 15.06
N HIS A 256 -17.83 -15.61 15.23
CA HIS A 256 -16.84 -16.00 16.26
C HIS A 256 -16.41 -14.84 17.17
N GLY A 257 -17.03 -13.67 17.04
CA GLY A 257 -16.65 -12.45 17.75
C GLY A 257 -15.36 -11.81 17.23
N VAL A 258 -15.04 -10.63 17.77
CA VAL A 258 -13.86 -9.84 17.36
C VAL A 258 -12.55 -10.58 17.64
N LEU A 259 -12.43 -11.23 18.80
CA LEU A 259 -11.19 -11.88 19.23
C LEU A 259 -10.84 -13.11 18.37
N LEU A 260 -11.74 -14.10 18.32
CA LEU A 260 -11.48 -15.34 17.56
C LEU A 260 -11.70 -15.15 16.06
N GLY A 261 -12.78 -14.48 15.67
CA GLY A 261 -13.11 -14.21 14.27
C GLY A 261 -12.16 -13.19 13.64
N GLY A 262 -12.13 -11.98 14.17
CA GLY A 262 -11.28 -10.89 13.69
C GLY A 262 -9.80 -11.18 13.85
N GLY A 263 -9.37 -11.61 15.04
CA GLY A 263 -7.99 -11.99 15.32
C GLY A 263 -7.52 -13.18 14.47
N GLY A 264 -8.36 -14.20 14.29
CA GLY A 264 -8.07 -15.32 13.40
C GLY A 264 -7.94 -14.90 11.93
N HIS A 265 -8.81 -14.00 11.45
CA HIS A 265 -8.74 -13.46 10.10
C HIS A 265 -7.47 -12.61 9.89
N LEU A 266 -7.11 -11.77 10.87
CA LEU A 266 -5.89 -10.96 10.87
C LEU A 266 -4.65 -11.84 10.77
N LEU A 267 -4.52 -12.86 11.63
CA LEU A 267 -3.40 -13.80 11.62
C LEU A 267 -3.33 -14.58 10.30
N SER A 268 -4.49 -15.00 9.78
CA SER A 268 -4.59 -15.70 8.49
C SER A 268 -4.11 -14.82 7.34
N ASN A 269 -4.51 -13.55 7.27
CA ASN A 269 -3.99 -12.63 6.25
C ASN A 269 -2.51 -12.31 6.48
N PHE A 270 -2.09 -12.09 7.72
CA PHE A 270 -0.70 -11.74 8.04
C PHE A 270 0.27 -12.86 7.64
N PHE A 271 0.02 -14.10 8.05
CA PHE A 271 0.90 -15.21 7.71
C PHE A 271 0.58 -15.85 6.36
N GLY A 272 -0.67 -15.88 5.93
CA GLY A 272 -1.07 -16.52 4.67
C GLY A 272 -0.83 -15.66 3.43
N LYS A 273 -1.05 -14.35 3.53
CA LYS A 273 -0.92 -13.44 2.38
C LYS A 273 0.34 -12.58 2.42
N VAL A 274 0.81 -12.19 3.61
CA VAL A 274 1.90 -11.20 3.73
C VAL A 274 3.26 -11.80 4.05
N LEU A 275 3.41 -12.45 5.21
CA LEU A 275 4.71 -12.88 5.74
C LEU A 275 5.10 -14.32 5.36
N PHE A 276 4.16 -15.15 4.89
CA PHE A 276 4.29 -16.61 4.75
C PHE A 276 4.34 -17.35 6.08
N TYR A 277 3.53 -18.41 6.20
CA TYR A 277 3.52 -19.29 7.38
C TYR A 277 4.91 -19.86 7.68
N ALA A 278 5.74 -20.10 6.65
CA ALA A 278 7.11 -20.58 6.82
C ALA A 278 8.01 -19.61 7.60
N LEU A 279 7.72 -18.30 7.59
CA LEU A 279 8.48 -17.30 8.36
C LEU A 279 7.98 -17.12 9.80
N GLY A 280 6.78 -17.63 10.12
CA GLY A 280 6.15 -17.47 11.43
C GLY A 280 6.97 -18.00 12.61
N PRO A 281 7.47 -19.25 12.58
CA PRO A 281 8.31 -19.77 13.66
C PRO A 281 9.57 -18.93 13.92
N PHE A 282 10.14 -18.34 12.87
CA PHE A 282 11.33 -17.50 13.00
C PHE A 282 11.02 -16.11 13.53
N LEU A 283 9.83 -15.55 13.22
CA LEU A 283 9.34 -14.35 13.90
C LEU A 283 9.25 -14.59 15.41
N LEU A 284 8.61 -15.68 15.82
CA LEU A 284 8.47 -16.03 17.25
C LEU A 284 9.83 -16.20 17.93
N LEU A 285 10.75 -16.92 17.29
CA LEU A 285 12.11 -17.10 17.82
C LEU A 285 12.85 -15.76 17.95
N GLY A 286 12.71 -14.87 16.98
CA GLY A 286 13.30 -13.53 17.01
C GLY A 286 12.69 -12.61 18.08
N LEU A 287 11.41 -12.79 18.42
CA LEU A 287 10.74 -12.07 19.50
C LEU A 287 11.18 -12.56 20.88
N VAL A 288 11.35 -13.88 21.05
CA VAL A 288 11.74 -14.50 22.33
C VAL A 288 13.22 -14.32 22.64
N GLU A 289 14.09 -14.46 21.64
CA GLU A 289 15.55 -14.32 21.80
C GLU A 289 16.15 -13.26 20.87
N PRO A 290 15.78 -11.97 20.99
CA PRO A 290 16.18 -10.95 20.03
C PRO A 290 17.70 -10.71 20.02
N ARG A 291 18.40 -10.72 21.16
CA ARG A 291 19.86 -10.47 21.28
C ARG A 291 20.36 -9.26 20.44
N PRO A 292 19.82 -8.04 20.65
CA PRO A 292 20.34 -6.85 19.98
C PRO A 292 21.75 -6.51 20.48
N SER A 293 22.50 -5.77 19.66
CA SER A 293 23.80 -5.20 19.98
C SER A 293 23.72 -4.30 21.22
N THR A 294 24.85 -4.15 21.92
CA THR A 294 24.93 -3.39 23.18
C THR A 294 24.37 -1.97 23.01
N GLY A 295 23.43 -1.60 23.89
CA GLY A 295 22.79 -0.28 23.87
C GLY A 295 21.68 -0.08 22.83
N GLN A 296 21.35 -1.09 22.02
CA GLN A 296 20.39 -0.98 20.91
C GLN A 296 18.99 -1.53 21.21
N ARG A 297 18.75 -1.98 22.45
CA ARG A 297 17.40 -2.38 22.92
C ARG A 297 16.34 -1.29 22.71
N PRO A 298 16.61 0.00 22.95
CA PRO A 298 15.60 1.05 22.70
C PRO A 298 15.17 1.13 21.23
N LEU A 299 16.10 0.98 20.27
CA LEU A 299 15.79 0.99 18.83
C LEU A 299 14.96 -0.24 18.43
N LEU A 300 15.26 -1.41 19.00
CA LEU A 300 14.46 -2.62 18.82
C LEU A 300 13.01 -2.41 19.29
N ILE A 301 12.85 -1.90 20.51
CA ILE A 301 11.53 -1.61 21.11
C ILE A 301 10.78 -0.59 20.26
N TYR A 302 11.46 0.46 19.79
CA TYR A 302 10.89 1.46 18.90
C TYR A 302 10.33 0.82 17.61
N GLY A 303 11.09 -0.05 16.96
CA GLY A 303 10.63 -0.79 15.77
C GLY A 303 9.42 -1.69 16.04
N TRP A 304 9.40 -2.39 17.18
CA TRP A 304 8.28 -3.23 17.58
C TRP A 304 7.02 -2.43 17.92
N ILE A 305 7.16 -1.31 18.63
CA ILE A 305 6.02 -0.42 18.93
C ILE A 305 5.48 0.18 17.63
N ALA A 306 6.33 0.54 16.67
CA ALA A 306 5.87 1.00 15.36
C ALA A 306 5.08 -0.07 14.61
N ALA A 307 5.54 -1.33 14.61
CA ALA A 307 4.81 -2.44 14.00
C ALA A 307 3.47 -2.68 14.71
N ALA A 308 3.47 -2.71 16.04
CA ALA A 308 2.26 -2.90 16.84
C ALA A 308 1.27 -1.75 16.67
N GLY A 309 1.76 -0.50 16.66
CA GLY A 309 0.95 0.70 16.47
C GLY A 309 0.22 0.70 15.13
N TYR A 310 0.85 0.17 14.07
CA TYR A 310 0.22 0.01 12.76
C TYR A 310 -0.88 -1.05 12.75
N LEU A 311 -0.84 -2.04 13.66
CA LEU A 311 -1.87 -3.07 13.79
C LEU A 311 -3.10 -2.59 14.57
N ILE A 312 -3.01 -1.52 15.37
CA ILE A 312 -4.14 -0.97 16.14
C ILE A 312 -5.33 -0.54 15.26
N PRO A 313 -5.16 0.34 14.24
CA PRO A 313 -6.28 0.75 13.39
C PRO A 313 -6.86 -0.43 12.58
N ILE A 314 -6.05 -1.46 12.32
CA ILE A 314 -6.48 -2.69 11.66
C ILE A 314 -7.33 -3.54 12.59
N ALA A 315 -6.90 -3.69 13.85
CA ALA A 315 -7.70 -4.36 14.86
C ALA A 315 -9.04 -3.62 15.09
N LEU A 316 -9.00 -2.29 15.09
CA LEU A 316 -10.18 -1.45 15.28
C LEU A 316 -11.15 -1.53 14.08
N SER A 317 -10.66 -1.74 12.85
CA SER A 317 -11.53 -1.89 11.68
C SER A 317 -12.42 -3.13 11.78
N PHE A 318 -11.97 -4.20 12.44
CA PHE A 318 -12.81 -5.36 12.74
C PHE A 318 -13.89 -5.07 13.78
N VAL A 319 -13.66 -4.12 14.69
CA VAL A 319 -14.65 -3.72 15.71
C VAL A 319 -15.75 -2.89 15.07
N VAL A 320 -15.38 -1.89 14.27
CA VAL A 320 -16.35 -0.96 13.66
C VAL A 320 -16.94 -1.46 12.34
N SER A 321 -16.57 -2.67 11.94
CA SER A 321 -16.91 -3.24 10.65
C SER A 321 -16.57 -2.29 9.50
N ALA A 322 -15.32 -1.83 9.45
CA ALA A 322 -14.77 -1.07 8.33
C ALA A 322 -13.90 -1.98 7.44
N PRO A 323 -14.01 -1.86 6.09
CA PRO A 323 -13.38 -2.82 5.17
C PRO A 323 -11.87 -2.71 5.25
N PHE A 324 -11.19 -3.85 5.23
CA PHE A 324 -9.75 -3.93 5.44
C PHE A 324 -9.05 -4.66 4.29
N SER A 325 -8.00 -4.06 3.77
CA SER A 325 -7.14 -4.71 2.78
C SER A 325 -5.88 -5.24 3.44
N HIS A 326 -5.54 -6.50 3.16
CA HIS A 326 -4.30 -7.12 3.63
C HIS A 326 -3.02 -6.33 3.29
N ARG A 327 -3.06 -5.40 2.33
CA ARG A 327 -1.95 -4.49 2.00
C ARG A 327 -1.47 -3.65 3.18
N PHE A 328 -2.36 -3.27 4.11
CA PHE A 328 -1.98 -2.52 5.30
C PHE A 328 -1.12 -3.36 6.27
N LEU A 329 -1.09 -4.69 6.14
CA LEU A 329 -0.20 -5.57 6.91
C LEU A 329 1.24 -5.56 6.41
N VAL A 330 1.51 -5.00 5.23
CA VAL A 330 2.84 -5.02 4.63
C VAL A 330 3.82 -4.14 5.40
N VAL A 331 3.37 -3.02 5.95
CA VAL A 331 4.19 -2.12 6.78
C VAL A 331 4.66 -2.81 8.07
N PRO A 332 3.77 -3.35 8.93
CA PRO A 332 4.22 -4.08 10.11
C PRO A 332 5.02 -5.32 9.77
N ALA A 333 4.70 -6.04 8.67
CA ALA A 333 5.51 -7.17 8.23
C ALA A 333 6.95 -6.73 7.89
N ALA A 334 7.12 -5.64 7.14
CA ALA A 334 8.43 -5.10 6.79
C ALA A 334 9.22 -4.66 8.02
N LEU A 335 8.58 -3.99 9.00
CA LEU A 335 9.21 -3.62 10.27
C LEU A 335 9.64 -4.84 11.10
N LEU A 336 8.96 -5.98 10.96
CA LEU A 336 9.27 -7.23 11.65
C LEU A 336 10.27 -8.11 10.91
N LEU A 337 10.59 -7.85 9.64
CA LEU A 337 11.59 -8.62 8.88
C LEU A 337 12.98 -8.68 9.55
N PRO A 338 13.51 -7.62 10.19
CA PRO A 338 14.74 -7.72 10.98
C PRO A 338 14.64 -8.72 12.14
N THR A 339 13.47 -8.80 12.80
CA THR A 339 13.21 -9.77 13.86
C THR A 339 13.10 -11.19 13.31
N VAL A 340 12.43 -11.38 12.18
CA VAL A 340 12.40 -12.66 11.45
C VAL A 340 13.82 -13.10 11.07
N ALA A 341 14.62 -12.19 10.53
CA ALA A 341 16.00 -12.44 10.16
C ALA A 341 16.88 -12.81 11.37
N ALA A 342 16.67 -12.17 12.52
CA ALA A 342 17.33 -12.54 13.76
C ALA A 342 16.96 -13.97 14.18
N GLY A 343 15.67 -14.33 14.17
CA GLY A 343 15.22 -15.69 14.48
C GLY A 343 15.76 -16.74 13.51
N LEU A 344 15.80 -16.44 12.21
CA LEU A 344 16.43 -17.29 11.20
C LEU A 344 17.92 -17.53 11.49
N ALA A 345 18.66 -16.46 11.79
CA ALA A 345 20.07 -16.57 12.15
C ALA A 345 20.27 -17.46 13.39
N ARG A 346 19.41 -17.35 14.40
CA ARG A 346 19.49 -18.20 15.61
C ARG A 346 19.13 -19.66 15.35
N ALA A 347 18.10 -19.92 14.57
CA ALA A 347 17.77 -21.27 14.16
C ALA A 347 18.94 -21.91 13.39
N ALA A 348 19.58 -21.15 12.49
CA ALA A 348 20.76 -21.61 11.76
C ALA A 348 21.97 -21.85 12.69
N ASP A 349 22.23 -20.96 13.65
CA ASP A 349 23.35 -21.12 14.60
C ASP A 349 23.22 -22.41 15.43
N ARG A 350 21.99 -22.87 15.74
CA ARG A 350 21.75 -24.14 16.45
C ARG A 350 22.18 -25.38 15.65
N THR A 351 22.23 -25.28 14.32
CA THR A 351 22.69 -26.40 13.47
C THR A 351 24.21 -26.61 13.52
N ARG A 352 24.96 -25.64 14.06
CA ARG A 352 26.44 -25.58 14.07
C ARG A 352 27.10 -25.61 12.68
N ARG A 353 26.33 -25.51 11.59
CA ARG A 353 26.83 -25.41 10.21
C ARG A 353 26.83 -23.96 9.76
N LYS A 354 27.98 -23.45 9.32
CA LYS A 354 28.13 -22.04 8.89
C LYS A 354 27.31 -21.75 7.62
N GLU A 355 27.06 -22.78 6.82
CA GLU A 355 26.33 -22.72 5.56
C GLU A 355 24.80 -22.78 5.75
N ALA A 356 24.30 -23.11 6.93
CA ALA A 356 22.87 -23.33 7.14
C ALA A 356 22.02 -22.09 6.84
N LEU A 357 22.43 -20.92 7.32
CA LEU A 357 21.70 -19.68 7.05
C LEU A 357 21.71 -19.32 5.56
N PRO A 358 22.86 -19.19 4.86
CA PRO A 358 22.84 -18.81 3.46
C PRO A 358 22.14 -19.84 2.57
N LEU A 359 22.23 -21.14 2.87
CA LEU A 359 21.49 -22.17 2.11
C LEU A 359 19.97 -22.02 2.31
N PHE A 360 19.51 -21.88 3.56
CA PHE A 360 18.09 -21.74 3.85
C PHE A 360 17.50 -20.45 3.26
N VAL A 361 18.19 -19.31 3.46
CA VAL A 361 17.78 -18.02 2.90
C VAL A 361 17.82 -18.07 1.38
N GLY A 362 18.86 -18.66 0.78
CA GLY A 362 18.95 -18.84 -0.67
C GLY A 362 17.81 -19.66 -1.25
N ALA A 363 17.46 -20.80 -0.62
CA ALA A 363 16.33 -21.62 -1.02
C ALA A 363 14.99 -20.87 -0.90
N LEU A 364 14.79 -20.16 0.21
CA LEU A 364 13.60 -19.35 0.44
C LEU A 364 13.48 -18.22 -0.60
N CYS A 365 14.57 -17.49 -0.84
CA CYS A 365 14.66 -16.46 -1.87
C CYS A 365 14.36 -17.01 -3.27
N LEU A 366 14.82 -18.21 -3.60
CA LEU A 366 14.53 -18.86 -4.88
C LEU A 366 13.03 -19.16 -5.04
N VAL A 367 12.39 -19.73 -4.01
CA VAL A 367 10.95 -20.01 -4.02
C VAL A 367 10.15 -18.72 -4.20
N MET A 368 10.54 -17.66 -3.52
CA MET A 368 9.89 -16.35 -3.60
C MET A 368 10.08 -15.70 -4.97
N ALA A 369 11.30 -15.73 -5.52
CA ALA A 369 11.59 -15.23 -6.87
C ALA A 369 10.78 -15.96 -7.97
N VAL A 370 10.66 -17.29 -7.88
CA VAL A 370 9.85 -18.08 -8.82
C VAL A 370 8.37 -17.67 -8.76
N ARG A 371 7.85 -17.33 -7.58
CA ARG A 371 6.49 -16.80 -7.45
C ARG A 371 6.39 -15.41 -8.07
N ASP A 372 7.35 -14.53 -7.81
CA ASP A 372 7.30 -13.13 -8.24
C ASP A 372 7.35 -12.93 -9.74
N LEU A 373 7.97 -13.86 -10.46
CA LEU A 373 8.12 -13.87 -11.92
C LEU A 373 6.92 -14.51 -12.66
N ARG A 374 5.87 -14.93 -11.95
CA ARG A 374 4.65 -15.42 -12.61
C ARG A 374 3.87 -14.26 -13.23
N PRO A 375 3.15 -14.47 -14.35
CA PRO A 375 2.23 -13.48 -14.89
C PRO A 375 1.21 -13.02 -13.84
N ARG A 376 1.01 -11.71 -13.75
CA ARG A 376 0.16 -11.05 -12.74
C ARG A 376 -1.09 -10.49 -13.38
N ARG A 377 -2.18 -10.47 -12.62
CA ARG A 377 -3.50 -9.92 -13.01
C ARG A 377 -4.07 -10.54 -14.29
N THR A 378 -3.72 -11.80 -14.59
CA THR A 378 -4.24 -12.51 -15.77
C THR A 378 -5.73 -12.77 -15.66
N ASP A 379 -6.23 -12.90 -14.44
CA ASP A 379 -7.65 -13.00 -14.10
C ASP A 379 -8.46 -11.77 -14.56
N LYS A 380 -7.83 -10.59 -14.62
CA LYS A 380 -8.49 -9.34 -15.00
C LYS A 380 -8.42 -9.02 -16.50
N LEU A 381 -7.92 -9.95 -17.34
CA LEU A 381 -7.78 -9.71 -18.78
C LEU A 381 -9.09 -9.33 -19.48
N GLY A 382 -10.23 -9.87 -19.03
CA GLY A 382 -11.55 -9.51 -19.53
C GLY A 382 -11.86 -8.02 -19.37
N ALA A 383 -11.42 -7.39 -18.27
CA ALA A 383 -11.63 -5.96 -18.03
C ALA A 383 -10.83 -5.08 -19.00
N LYS A 384 -9.61 -5.50 -19.34
CA LYS A 384 -8.77 -4.81 -20.33
C LYS A 384 -9.41 -4.88 -21.73
N GLU A 385 -9.85 -6.06 -22.13
CA GLU A 385 -10.50 -6.27 -23.44
C GLU A 385 -11.83 -5.52 -23.53
N ALA A 386 -12.63 -5.57 -22.47
CA ALA A 386 -13.86 -4.79 -22.36
C ALA A 386 -13.60 -3.28 -22.49
N GLY A 387 -12.58 -2.76 -21.80
CA GLY A 387 -12.22 -1.34 -21.87
C GLY A 387 -11.78 -0.92 -23.27
N LEU A 388 -10.95 -1.71 -23.93
CA LEU A 388 -10.54 -1.46 -25.32
C LEU A 388 -11.72 -1.52 -26.29
N ALA A 389 -12.65 -2.45 -26.11
CA ALA A 389 -13.85 -2.54 -26.92
C ALA A 389 -14.79 -1.33 -26.72
N VAL A 390 -14.89 -0.80 -25.50
CA VAL A 390 -15.62 0.45 -25.23
C VAL A 390 -14.96 1.63 -25.94
N LEU A 391 -13.63 1.74 -25.87
CA LEU A 391 -12.87 2.79 -26.55
C LEU A 391 -13.09 2.73 -28.07
N GLU A 392 -13.07 1.54 -28.66
CA GLU A 392 -13.33 1.32 -30.08
C GLU A 392 -14.77 1.70 -30.47
N ALA A 393 -15.75 1.34 -29.63
CA ALA A 393 -17.16 1.57 -29.93
C ALA A 393 -17.62 3.03 -29.74
N LEU A 394 -17.08 3.74 -28.74
CA LEU A 394 -17.59 5.06 -28.33
C LEU A 394 -16.58 6.20 -28.44
N GLY A 395 -15.29 5.90 -28.62
CA GLY A 395 -14.20 6.88 -28.56
C GLY A 395 -13.83 7.29 -27.12
N PRO A 396 -12.76 8.09 -26.96
CA PRO A 396 -12.27 8.53 -25.65
C PRO A 396 -13.17 9.58 -25.00
N GLY A 397 -13.00 9.79 -23.68
CA GLY A 397 -13.68 10.86 -22.92
C GLY A 397 -15.16 10.60 -22.64
N LYS A 398 -15.64 9.38 -22.87
CA LYS A 398 -17.02 8.97 -22.57
C LYS A 398 -17.17 8.64 -21.10
N ARG A 399 -18.39 8.74 -20.57
CA ARG A 399 -18.69 8.42 -19.18
C ARG A 399 -18.99 6.93 -19.05
N VAL A 400 -18.18 6.22 -18.28
CA VAL A 400 -18.32 4.77 -18.05
C VAL A 400 -18.54 4.51 -16.59
N TYR A 401 -19.61 3.77 -16.27
CA TYR A 401 -19.77 3.16 -14.95
C TYR A 401 -19.26 1.73 -15.03
N SER A 402 -18.27 1.38 -14.20
CA SER A 402 -17.82 0.00 -14.07
C SER A 402 -17.52 -0.36 -12.62
N SER A 403 -17.80 -1.62 -12.26
CA SER A 403 -17.29 -2.19 -11.01
C SER A 403 -15.77 -2.39 -11.01
N LEU A 404 -15.12 -2.30 -12.18
CA LEU A 404 -13.67 -2.48 -12.36
C LEU A 404 -13.03 -1.20 -12.93
N ARG A 405 -12.35 -0.41 -12.09
CA ARG A 405 -11.66 0.83 -12.52
C ARG A 405 -10.58 0.62 -13.58
N ALA A 406 -9.98 -0.56 -13.63
CA ALA A 406 -9.05 -0.94 -14.69
C ALA A 406 -9.67 -0.79 -16.08
N LEU A 407 -10.96 -1.08 -16.23
CA LEU A 407 -11.69 -0.94 -17.49
C LEU A 407 -11.73 0.51 -17.94
N GLU A 408 -12.04 1.44 -17.02
CA GLU A 408 -12.13 2.88 -17.31
C GLU A 408 -10.80 3.43 -17.83
N PHE A 409 -9.69 2.96 -17.27
CA PHE A 409 -8.34 3.31 -17.71
C PHE A 409 -8.10 2.91 -19.18
N TYR A 410 -8.44 1.67 -19.57
CA TYR A 410 -8.28 1.20 -20.95
C TYR A 410 -9.31 1.82 -21.91
N ALA A 411 -10.51 2.13 -21.42
CA ALA A 411 -11.53 2.83 -22.17
C ALA A 411 -11.21 4.31 -22.41
N ARG A 412 -10.21 4.87 -21.70
CA ARG A 412 -9.92 6.32 -21.66
C ARG A 412 -11.17 7.13 -21.36
N SER A 413 -11.96 6.63 -20.42
CA SER A 413 -13.27 7.18 -20.05
C SER A 413 -13.20 8.02 -18.79
N GLU A 414 -14.17 8.92 -18.62
CA GLU A 414 -14.46 9.53 -17.33
C GLU A 414 -15.31 8.56 -16.50
N HIS A 415 -15.08 8.53 -15.18
CA HIS A 415 -15.91 7.72 -14.30
C HIS A 415 -17.31 8.31 -14.17
N ALA A 416 -18.33 7.47 -14.31
CA ALA A 416 -19.69 7.81 -13.91
C ALA A 416 -20.03 7.11 -12.60
N ASP A 417 -20.63 7.86 -11.66
CA ASP A 417 -21.22 7.28 -10.46
C ASP A 417 -22.53 6.54 -10.77
N GLU A 418 -22.92 5.66 -9.86
CA GLU A 418 -24.17 4.92 -9.91
C GLU A 418 -25.38 5.90 -9.94
N GLY A 419 -26.19 5.83 -10.99
CA GLY A 419 -27.35 6.71 -11.18
C GLY A 419 -27.11 7.93 -12.08
N VAL A 420 -25.86 8.23 -12.46
CA VAL A 420 -25.56 9.24 -13.49
C VAL A 420 -25.77 8.61 -14.89
N GLN A 421 -26.16 9.40 -15.89
CA GLN A 421 -26.26 8.91 -17.28
C GLN A 421 -24.87 8.55 -17.84
N ALA A 422 -24.44 7.30 -17.64
CA ALA A 422 -23.25 6.72 -18.26
C ALA A 422 -23.53 6.33 -19.72
N ASP A 423 -22.56 6.56 -20.60
CA ASP A 423 -22.62 6.15 -22.01
C ASP A 423 -22.47 4.62 -22.13
N ALA A 424 -21.63 4.03 -21.27
CA ALA A 424 -21.45 2.59 -21.14
C ALA A 424 -21.45 2.14 -19.68
N VAL A 425 -21.93 0.92 -19.46
CA VAL A 425 -22.00 0.27 -18.16
C VAL A 425 -21.37 -1.11 -18.26
N ALA A 426 -20.42 -1.43 -17.38
CA ALA A 426 -19.72 -2.71 -17.40
C ALA A 426 -19.70 -3.41 -16.03
N PHE A 427 -20.12 -4.69 -16.01
CA PHE A 427 -20.18 -5.52 -14.80
C PHE A 427 -19.24 -6.72 -14.88
N CYS A 428 -18.43 -6.89 -13.85
CA CYS A 428 -17.74 -8.14 -13.56
C CYS A 428 -18.75 -9.15 -12.98
N MET A 429 -19.11 -10.18 -13.72
CA MET A 429 -20.24 -11.05 -13.34
C MET A 429 -20.05 -11.79 -12.02
N PRO A 430 -18.85 -12.35 -11.70
CA PRO A 430 -18.63 -13.02 -10.42
C PRO A 430 -18.59 -12.06 -9.20
N GLU A 431 -18.45 -10.76 -9.44
CA GLU A 431 -18.35 -9.72 -8.41
C GLU A 431 -19.59 -8.82 -8.39
N LEU A 432 -20.66 -9.22 -9.10
CA LEU A 432 -21.91 -8.47 -9.16
C LEU A 432 -22.55 -8.43 -7.77
N ARG A 433 -22.74 -7.23 -7.23
CA ARG A 433 -23.35 -7.04 -5.91
C ARG A 433 -24.87 -7.15 -6.03
N ASP A 434 -25.54 -7.54 -4.94
CA ASP A 434 -27.01 -7.58 -4.90
C ASP A 434 -27.63 -6.21 -5.18
N SER A 435 -26.95 -5.13 -4.77
CA SER A 435 -27.33 -3.75 -5.10
C SER A 435 -27.30 -3.44 -6.59
N ASP A 436 -26.45 -4.12 -7.36
CA ASP A 436 -26.24 -3.87 -8.78
C ASP A 436 -27.28 -4.62 -9.65
N GLN A 437 -28.01 -5.58 -9.08
CA GLN A 437 -28.99 -6.42 -9.79
C GLN A 437 -30.14 -5.62 -10.44
N PRO A 438 -30.79 -4.64 -9.77
CA PRO A 438 -31.86 -3.86 -10.40
C PRO A 438 -31.35 -3.05 -11.61
N LEU A 439 -30.12 -2.52 -11.52
CA LEU A 439 -29.49 -1.78 -12.61
C LEU A 439 -29.19 -2.70 -13.80
N LEU A 440 -28.65 -3.89 -13.56
CA LEU A 440 -28.40 -4.90 -14.60
C LEU A 440 -29.69 -5.26 -15.34
N GLN A 441 -30.77 -5.58 -14.61
CA GLN A 441 -32.07 -5.92 -15.20
C GLN A 441 -32.66 -4.79 -16.05
N SER A 442 -32.48 -3.53 -15.63
CA SER A 442 -32.89 -2.36 -16.40
C SER A 442 -32.09 -2.24 -17.70
N LEU A 443 -30.77 -2.42 -17.62
CA LEU A 443 -29.86 -2.34 -18.78
C LEU A 443 -30.11 -3.45 -19.81
N GLU A 444 -30.41 -4.67 -19.37
CA GLU A 444 -30.78 -5.78 -20.26
C GLU A 444 -32.03 -5.46 -21.10
N ARG A 445 -32.91 -4.57 -20.64
CA ARG A 445 -34.12 -4.15 -21.37
C ARG A 445 -33.87 -2.91 -22.24
N GLN A 446 -33.04 -1.98 -21.78
CA GLN A 446 -32.96 -0.62 -22.34
C GLN A 446 -31.67 -0.32 -23.12
N ALA A 447 -30.58 -1.06 -22.86
CA ALA A 447 -29.27 -0.84 -23.46
C ALA A 447 -28.93 -1.92 -24.49
N ARG A 448 -27.98 -1.62 -25.37
CA ARG A 448 -27.42 -2.61 -26.31
C ARG A 448 -26.26 -3.32 -25.62
N LEU A 449 -26.29 -4.65 -25.58
CA LEU A 449 -25.11 -5.44 -25.18
C LEU A 449 -24.02 -5.25 -26.25
N LEU A 450 -22.86 -4.74 -25.84
CA LEU A 450 -21.67 -4.66 -26.69
C LEU A 450 -21.01 -6.04 -26.81
N GLY A 451 -20.90 -6.76 -25.68
CA GLY A 451 -20.36 -8.11 -25.63
C GLY A 451 -20.02 -8.57 -24.22
N GLU A 452 -19.56 -9.81 -24.13
CA GLU A 452 -18.92 -10.37 -22.93
C GLU A 452 -17.43 -10.57 -23.20
N PHE A 453 -16.59 -10.20 -22.25
CA PHE A 453 -15.14 -10.26 -22.37
C PHE A 453 -14.53 -11.08 -21.23
N PRO A 454 -13.52 -11.93 -21.49
CA PRO A 454 -12.86 -12.10 -22.79
C PRO A 454 -13.72 -12.84 -23.81
N SER A 455 -13.54 -12.50 -25.09
CA SER A 455 -14.22 -13.16 -26.21
C SER A 455 -13.17 -13.77 -27.16
N PRO A 456 -13.06 -15.11 -27.27
CA PRO A 456 -13.86 -16.12 -26.57
C PRO A 456 -13.53 -16.22 -25.06
N PRO A 457 -14.43 -16.78 -24.24
CA PRO A 457 -14.20 -16.99 -22.80
C PRO A 457 -12.93 -17.79 -22.53
N ARG A 458 -12.16 -17.38 -21.51
CA ARG A 458 -10.92 -18.03 -21.11
C ARG A 458 -10.98 -18.50 -19.66
N ARG A 459 -10.53 -19.73 -19.41
CA ARG A 459 -10.51 -20.32 -18.07
C ARG A 459 -9.64 -19.47 -17.14
N GLY A 460 -10.18 -19.13 -15.97
CA GLY A 460 -9.49 -18.34 -14.95
C GLY A 460 -9.46 -16.83 -15.21
N VAL A 461 -10.14 -16.33 -16.25
CA VAL A 461 -10.35 -14.90 -16.49
C VAL A 461 -11.77 -14.53 -16.08
N LEU A 462 -11.92 -13.44 -15.32
CA LEU A 462 -13.21 -12.94 -14.86
C LEU A 462 -14.01 -12.37 -16.06
N PRO A 463 -15.24 -12.85 -16.29
CA PRO A 463 -16.07 -12.36 -17.37
C PRO A 463 -16.66 -10.98 -17.03
N VAL A 464 -16.55 -10.06 -17.99
CA VAL A 464 -17.08 -8.69 -17.92
C VAL A 464 -18.11 -8.49 -19.02
N ARG A 465 -19.34 -8.15 -18.65
CA ARG A 465 -20.39 -7.76 -19.60
C ARG A 465 -20.41 -6.26 -19.78
N VAL A 466 -20.49 -5.80 -21.02
CA VAL A 466 -20.54 -4.37 -21.35
C VAL A 466 -21.84 -4.03 -22.08
N TYR A 467 -22.55 -3.03 -21.56
CA TYR A 467 -23.75 -2.46 -22.14
C TYR A 467 -23.51 -1.02 -22.57
N ILE A 468 -23.96 -0.64 -23.76
CA ILE A 468 -23.94 0.72 -24.28
C ILE A 468 -25.37 1.27 -24.27
N ARG A 469 -25.58 2.43 -23.66
CA ARG A 469 -26.90 3.08 -23.71
C ARG A 469 -27.15 3.61 -25.12
N LYS A 470 -28.36 3.40 -25.64
CA LYS A 470 -28.78 4.01 -26.90
C LYS A 470 -28.83 5.52 -26.70
N GLN A 471 -28.08 6.28 -27.49
CA GLN A 471 -28.25 7.74 -27.51
C GLN A 471 -29.70 8.05 -27.90
N PRO A 472 -30.39 8.99 -27.21
CA PRO A 472 -31.67 9.48 -27.70
C PRO A 472 -31.44 10.05 -29.10
N ARG A 473 -32.22 9.57 -30.07
CA ARG A 473 -32.19 10.06 -31.45
C ARG A 473 -32.70 11.49 -31.55
#